data_AF-A0A1Q4BYX3-F1
#
_entry.id   AF-A0A1Q4BYX3-F1
#
_cell.length_a   1.000
_cell.length_b   1.000
_cell.length_c   1.000
_cell.angle_alpha   90.00
_cell.angle_beta   90.00
_cell.angle_gamma   90.00
#
_symmetry.space_group_name_H-M   'P 1'
#
loop_
_entity.id
_entity.type
_entity.pdbx_description
1 polymer ?
#
loop_
_entity_poly.entity_id
_entity_poly.type
_entity_poly.pdbx_seq_one_letter_code
_entity_poly.pdbx_strand_id
1 'polypeptide(L)' 'MPDADGDTYEAAIDEAIATCNSDMRGALKALLIANELLEAEVAALRHSQGAARKRDRRAEAA' A
#
# COMPACT_ATOMS: atom_id res chain seq x y z
N MET A 1 15.48 18.95 -16.92
CA MET A 1 14.06 19.32 -16.95
C MET A 1 13.56 19.11 -15.54
N PRO A 2 13.00 20.11 -14.85
CA PRO A 2 12.35 19.86 -13.57
C PRO A 2 11.14 18.97 -13.82
N ASP A 3 11.12 17.81 -13.15
CA ASP A 3 10.13 16.76 -13.32
C ASP A 3 8.78 17.23 -12.77
N ALA A 4 7.83 17.57 -13.65
CA ALA A 4 6.49 18.04 -13.28
C ALA A 4 5.71 17.04 -12.38
N ASP A 5 6.08 15.75 -12.45
CA ASP A 5 5.58 14.72 -11.56
C ASP A 5 6.06 14.92 -10.12
N GLY A 6 7.29 15.40 -9.92
CA GLY A 6 7.85 15.73 -8.61
C GLY A 6 7.12 16.91 -7.94
N ASP A 7 6.79 17.94 -8.72
CA ASP A 7 6.05 19.10 -8.22
C ASP A 7 4.61 18.72 -7.78
N THR A 8 3.99 17.76 -8.47
CA THR A 8 2.65 17.27 -8.11
C THR A 8 2.70 16.42 -6.83
N TYR A 9 3.75 15.62 -6.67
CA TYR A 9 3.96 14.84 -5.45
C TYR A 9 4.24 15.73 -4.24
N GLU A 10 5.09 16.76 -4.38
CA GLU A 10 5.37 17.69 -3.28
C GLU A 10 4.13 18.51 -2.88
N ALA A 11 3.31 18.93 -3.84
CA ALA A 11 2.05 19.60 -3.54
C ALA A 11 1.07 18.72 -2.73
N ALA A 12 0.98 17.42 -3.05
CA ALA A 12 0.16 16.47 -2.32
C ALA A 12 0.71 16.22 -0.90
N ILE A 13 2.03 16.25 -0.73
CA ILE A 13 2.70 16.14 0.57
C ILE A 13 2.37 17.38 1.41
N ASP A 14 2.53 18.59 0.88
CA ASP A 14 2.23 19.84 1.58
C ASP A 14 0.75 19.92 2.02
N GLU A 15 -0.19 19.48 1.17
CA GLU A 15 -1.62 19.40 1.50
C GLU A 15 -1.90 18.41 2.64
N ALA A 16 -1.26 17.23 2.61
CA ALA A 16 -1.38 16.25 3.69
C ALA A 16 -0.82 16.79 5.01
N ILE A 17 0.31 17.52 4.97
CA ILE A 17 0.92 18.16 6.14
C ILE A 17 -0.01 19.22 6.74
N ALA A 18 -0.60 20.07 5.89
CA ALA A 18 -1.55 21.10 6.31
C ALA A 18 -2.80 20.49 6.96
N THR A 19 -3.28 19.36 6.43
CA THR A 19 -4.45 18.63 6.96
C THR A 19 -4.17 18.01 8.33
N CYS A 20 -2.93 17.61 8.58
CA CYS A 20 -2.53 17.02 9.87
C CYS A 20 -2.25 18.05 10.97
N ASN A 21 -2.61 19.33 10.75
CA ASN A 21 -2.50 20.41 11.74
C ASN A 21 -1.10 20.49 12.38
N SER A 22 -0.07 20.28 11.55
CA SER A 22 1.35 20.22 11.90
C SER A 22 1.83 19.00 12.70
N ASP A 23 1.00 17.96 12.93
CA ASP A 23 1.48 16.69 13.49
C ASP A 23 1.94 15.71 12.40
N MET A 24 3.01 16.11 11.70
CA MET A 24 3.75 15.27 10.75
C MET A 24 4.12 13.89 11.33
N ARG A 25 4.44 13.84 12.63
CA ARG A 25 4.82 12.60 13.30
C ARG A 25 3.61 11.67 13.48
N GLY A 26 2.44 12.23 13.80
CA GLY A 26 1.16 11.51 13.83
C GLY A 26 0.76 10.99 12.45
N ALA A 27 0.86 11.84 11.42
CA ALA A 27 0.59 11.48 10.03
C ALA A 27 1.48 10.33 9.54
N LEU A 28 2.79 10.43 9.76
CA LEU A 28 3.74 9.40 9.36
C LEU A 28 3.50 8.07 10.08
N LYS A 29 3.17 8.11 11.38
CA LYS A 29 2.78 6.90 12.12
C LYS A 29 1.51 6.27 11.58
N ALA A 30 0.49 7.08 11.26
CA ALA A 30 -0.76 6.58 10.69
C ALA A 30 -0.51 5.91 9.32
N LEU A 31 0.32 6.51 8.47
CA LEU A 31 0.72 5.93 7.19
C LEU A 31 1.49 4.62 7.35
N LEU A 32 2.42 4.54 8.30
CA LEU A 32 3.17 3.30 8.57
C LEU A 32 2.26 2.17 9.05
N ILE A 33 1.33 2.47 9.97
CA ILE A 33 0.34 1.48 10.46
C ILE A 33 -0.57 1.02 9.31
N ALA A 34 -1.05 1.96 8.49
CA ALA A 34 -1.87 1.63 7.33
C ALA A 34 -1.11 0.75 6.34
N ASN A 35 0.17 1.03 6.10
CA ASN A 35 0.99 0.23 5.21
C ASN A 35 1.21 -1.19 5.74
N GLU A 36 1.53 -1.35 7.03
CA GLU A 36 1.70 -2.68 7.65
C GLU A 36 0.41 -3.53 7.53
N LEU A 37 -0.75 -2.92 7.75
CA LEU A 37 -2.04 -3.58 7.59
C LEU A 37 -2.27 -4.02 6.13
N LEU A 38 -2.01 -3.14 5.17
CA LEU A 38 -2.18 -3.45 3.74
C LEU A 38 -1.22 -4.56 3.28
N GLU A 39 0.03 -4.55 3.76
CA GLU A 39 0.99 -5.61 3.47
C GLU A 39 0.50 -6.98 3.98
N ALA A 40 -0.10 -7.01 5.17
CA ALA A 40 -0.69 -8.23 5.74
C ALA A 40 -1.88 -8.73 4.92
N GLU A 41 -2.79 -7.84 4.50
CA GLU A 41 -3.94 -8.18 3.64
C GLU A 41 -3.48 -8.72 2.28
N VAL A 42 -2.49 -8.08 1.65
CA VAL A 42 -1.92 -8.52 0.37
C VAL A 42 -1.26 -9.89 0.52
N ALA A 43 -0.51 -10.12 1.61
CA ALA A 43 0.10 -11.41 1.89
C ALA A 43 -0.96 -12.52 2.03
N ALA A 44 -2.04 -12.26 2.76
CA ALA A 44 -3.15 -13.20 2.93
C ALA A 44 -3.85 -13.53 1.60
N LEU A 45 -4.11 -12.53 0.77
CA LEU A 45 -4.72 -12.71 -0.55
C LEU A 45 -3.80 -13.50 -1.49
N ARG A 46 -2.49 -13.20 -1.52
CA ARG A 46 -1.53 -13.94 -2.34
C ARG A 46 -1.44 -15.41 -1.90
N HIS A 47 -1.48 -15.67 -0.60
CA HIS A 47 -1.49 -17.03 -0.06
C HIS A 47 -2.75 -17.79 -0.50
N SER A 48 -3.95 -17.19 -0.37
CA SER A 48 -5.20 -17.84 -0.76
C SER A 48 -5.29 -18.11 -2.27
N GLN A 49 -4.83 -17.16 -3.10
CA GLN A 49 -4.74 -17.34 -4.54
C GLN A 49 -3.73 -18.44 -4.92
N GLY A 50 -2.59 -18.50 -4.25
CA GLY A 50 -1.59 -19.56 -4.45
C GLY A 50 -2.15 -20.95 -4.12
N ALA A 51 -2.91 -21.07 -3.03
CA ALA A 51 -3.59 -22.31 -2.64
C ALA A 51 -4.67 -22.71 -3.65
N ALA A 52 -5.49 -21.76 -4.13
CA ALA A 52 -6.49 -22.00 -5.16
C ALA A 52 -5.84 -22.54 -6.46
N ARG A 53 -4.82 -21.83 -6.97
CA ARG A 53 -4.08 -22.25 -8.18
C ARG A 53 -3.39 -23.61 -8.06
N LYS A 54 -3.00 -24.02 -6.85
CA LYS A 54 -2.44 -25.37 -6.60
C LYS A 54 -3.52 -26.44 -6.65
N ARG A 55 -4.72 -26.17 -6.14
CA ARG A 55 -5.87 -27.08 -6.21
C ARG A 55 -6.31 -27.30 -7.65
N ASP A 56 -6.45 -26.23 -8.42
CA ASP A 56 -6.88 -26.31 -9.82
C ASP A 56 -5.90 -27.16 -10.65
N ARG A 57 -4.59 -26.91 -10.51
CA ARG A 57 -3.54 -27.71 -11.18
C ARG A 57 -3.55 -29.19 -10.77
N ARG A 58 -3.90 -29.51 -9.53
CA ARG A 58 -4.00 -30.90 -9.07
C ARG A 58 -5.25 -31.58 -9.64
N ALA A 59 -6.36 -30.86 -9.79
CA ALA A 59 -7.58 -31.38 -10.40
C ALA A 59 -7.42 -31.63 -11.90
N GLU A 60 -6.63 -30.82 -12.60
CA GLU A 60 -6.32 -31.01 -14.03
C GLU A 60 -5.36 -32.18 -14.29
N ALA A 61 -4.54 -32.55 -13.30
CA ALA A 61 -3.57 -33.64 -13.39
C ALA A 61 -4.08 -35.01 -12.89
N ALA A 62 -5.37 -35.12 -12.54
CA ALA A 62 -6.02 -36.33 -12.02
C ALA A 62 -7.08 -36.85 -12.99
#